data_AF-A0A519W1E2-F1
#
_entry.id   AF-A0A519W1E2-F1
#
_cell.length_a   1.000
_cell.length_b   1.000
_cell.length_c   1.000
_cell.angle_alpha   90.00
_cell.angle_beta   90.00
_cell.angle_gamma   90.00
#
_symmetry.space_group_name_H-M   'P 1'
#
loop_
_entity.id
_entity.type
_entity.pdbx_description
1 polymer ?
#
loop_
_entity_poly.entity_id
_entity_poly.type
_entity_poly.pdbx_seq_one_letter_code
_entity_poly.pdbx_strand_id
1 'polypeptide(L)'
;MRKFLKIKKAATLTAITLTSLFATVSCKKSDSNQPVDSKQHFTIASWTKDSQYIASVPSLADGSLTFKGNGIEAQGSRYFWHKGYVYIMNLPEKKFIQYQLNADGTVKQLGYLLTDGIVPNYIQSINAVDDNTLMVFGANDSGDDNGRVGWARISTSDFRVVAKGVLQVPSNSSRPGLKFFVGKGFADNGKFILGGYFYDSDTKSYDAAGVKRGEHLTGCALQQVRDAAH
;
A
#
# COMPACT_ATOMS: atom_id res chain seq x y z
N MET A 1 -71.40 -8.58 -49.00
CA MET A 1 -71.24 -7.80 -47.76
C MET A 1 -70.74 -6.40 -48.10
N ARG A 2 -71.48 -5.39 -47.63
CA ARG A 2 -71.21 -3.94 -47.39
C ARG A 2 -70.01 -3.28 -48.11
N LYS A 3 -70.25 -2.34 -49.05
CA LYS A 3 -70.35 -0.86 -48.89
C LYS A 3 -69.01 -0.24 -48.44
N PHE A 4 -68.27 0.54 -49.25
CA PHE A 4 -68.49 1.86 -49.87
C PHE A 4 -67.56 2.92 -49.22
N LEU A 5 -66.99 3.76 -50.08
CA LEU A 5 -66.68 5.19 -49.90
C LEU A 5 -65.34 5.65 -49.26
N LYS A 6 -64.58 6.36 -50.12
CA LYS A 6 -63.47 7.29 -49.84
C LYS A 6 -63.96 8.51 -49.05
N ILE A 7 -63.14 9.07 -48.15
CA ILE A 7 -63.10 10.52 -47.86
C ILE A 7 -61.65 10.99 -47.63
N LYS A 8 -61.34 12.15 -48.23
CA LYS A 8 -60.06 12.88 -48.25
C LYS A 8 -60.04 13.99 -47.18
N LYS A 9 -58.83 14.48 -46.83
CA LYS A 9 -58.47 15.81 -46.25
C LYS A 9 -58.96 16.04 -44.80
N ALA A 10 -58.39 16.88 -43.94
CA ALA A 10 -57.39 17.96 -44.03
C ALA A 10 -56.72 18.14 -42.65
N ALA A 11 -55.61 18.88 -42.65
CA ALA A 11 -54.93 19.43 -41.49
C ALA A 11 -55.82 20.40 -40.69
N THR A 12 -55.64 20.44 -39.37
CA THR A 12 -55.93 21.62 -38.55
C THR A 12 -54.85 21.79 -37.48
N LEU A 13 -54.06 22.84 -37.68
CA LEU A 13 -53.18 23.47 -36.72
C LEU A 13 -54.07 24.27 -35.75
N THR A 14 -53.99 24.00 -34.45
CA THR A 14 -54.63 24.85 -33.43
C THR A 14 -53.58 25.27 -32.42
N ALA A 15 -53.17 26.54 -32.53
CA ALA A 15 -52.39 27.25 -31.52
C ALA A 15 -53.28 27.57 -30.32
N ILE A 16 -52.86 27.17 -29.13
CA ILE A 16 -53.43 27.63 -27.86
C ILE A 16 -52.31 28.35 -27.11
N THR A 17 -52.33 29.68 -27.23
CA THR A 17 -51.74 30.61 -26.28
C THR A 17 -52.42 30.43 -24.93
N LEU A 18 -51.68 30.01 -23.90
CA LEU A 18 -52.13 30.06 -22.52
C LEU A 18 -51.15 30.84 -21.65
N THR A 19 -51.74 31.84 -21.01
CA THR A 19 -51.19 32.90 -20.20
C THR A 19 -50.43 32.38 -18.97
N SER A 20 -49.37 33.10 -18.64
CA SER A 20 -48.54 33.00 -17.44
C SER A 20 -49.31 32.84 -16.13
N LEU A 21 -49.01 31.77 -15.38
CA LEU A 21 -49.15 31.70 -13.93
C LEU A 21 -47.76 31.49 -13.31
N PHE A 22 -47.39 32.40 -12.41
CA PHE A 22 -46.31 32.23 -11.46
C PHE A 22 -46.64 31.04 -10.54
N ALA A 23 -45.83 29.98 -10.64
CA ALA A 23 -45.77 28.92 -9.64
C ALA A 23 -44.31 28.74 -9.24
N THR A 24 -44.04 28.97 -7.95
CA THR A 24 -42.77 28.70 -7.28
C THR A 24 -42.51 27.19 -7.29
N VAL A 25 -41.72 26.72 -8.25
CA VAL A 25 -41.25 25.33 -8.29
C VAL A 25 -40.00 25.22 -7.42
N SER A 26 -40.22 24.61 -6.25
CA SER A 26 -39.25 23.95 -5.39
C SER A 26 -38.08 23.38 -6.19
N CYS A 27 -36.85 23.81 -5.88
CA CYS A 27 -35.63 23.24 -6.41
C CYS A 27 -35.61 21.73 -6.11
N LYS A 28 -35.89 20.91 -7.12
CA LYS A 28 -35.50 19.51 -7.11
C LYS A 28 -34.00 19.48 -6.86
N LYS A 29 -33.57 18.83 -5.77
CA LYS A 29 -32.21 18.34 -5.61
C LYS A 29 -31.93 17.46 -6.83
N SER A 30 -31.26 18.02 -7.83
CA SER A 30 -30.50 17.22 -8.76
C SER A 30 -29.36 16.61 -7.95
N ASP A 31 -29.40 15.30 -7.73
CA ASP A 31 -28.22 14.51 -7.40
C ASP A 31 -27.26 14.61 -8.58
N SER A 32 -26.53 15.73 -8.63
CA SER A 32 -25.34 15.81 -9.44
C SER A 32 -24.27 15.03 -8.68
N ASN A 33 -24.17 13.73 -8.95
CA ASN A 33 -22.89 13.03 -8.88
C ASN A 33 -22.00 13.67 -9.97
N GLN A 34 -21.54 14.90 -9.70
CA GLN A 34 -20.36 15.42 -10.35
C GLN A 34 -19.21 14.50 -9.93
N PRO A 35 -18.32 14.10 -10.85
CA PRO A 35 -17.05 13.50 -10.45
C PRO A 35 -16.41 14.49 -9.50
N VAL A 36 -16.12 14.06 -8.26
CA VAL A 36 -15.30 14.87 -7.35
C VAL A 36 -14.01 15.13 -8.12
N ASP A 37 -13.77 16.40 -8.44
CA ASP A 37 -12.53 16.87 -9.05
C ASP A 37 -11.40 16.32 -8.19
N SER A 38 -10.69 15.31 -8.70
CA SER A 38 -9.64 14.63 -7.94
C SER A 38 -8.45 15.58 -7.89
N LYS A 39 -8.54 16.61 -7.04
CA LYS A 39 -7.43 17.50 -6.76
C LYS A 39 -6.28 16.61 -6.35
N GLN A 40 -5.13 16.80 -6.99
CA GLN A 40 -3.95 16.04 -6.65
C GLN A 40 -3.64 16.23 -5.17
N HIS A 41 -3.66 15.15 -4.40
CA HIS A 41 -3.28 15.15 -2.99
C HIS A 41 -1.83 14.70 -2.83
N PHE A 42 -1.18 15.22 -1.80
CA PHE A 42 0.13 14.77 -1.34
C PHE A 42 -0.03 13.98 -0.05
N THR A 43 0.82 12.99 0.16
CA THR A 43 0.92 12.36 1.48
C THR A 43 2.14 12.84 2.20
N ILE A 44 1.91 13.24 3.44
CA ILE A 44 2.94 13.64 4.39
C ILE A 44 2.99 12.59 5.49
N ALA A 45 4.20 12.08 5.73
CA ALA A 45 4.51 11.23 6.86
C ALA A 45 5.39 12.00 7.86
N SER A 46 5.03 11.96 9.15
CA SER A 46 5.77 12.61 10.23
C SER A 46 6.05 11.62 11.35
N TRP A 47 7.25 11.72 11.94
CA TRP A 47 7.67 10.95 13.10
C TRP A 47 7.77 11.89 14.29
N THR A 48 6.96 11.67 15.32
CA THR A 48 7.15 12.29 16.63
C THR A 48 7.89 11.32 17.55
N LYS A 49 8.11 11.73 18.80
CA LYS A 49 8.78 10.88 19.80
C LYS A 49 8.08 9.51 19.97
N ASP A 50 6.75 9.51 19.92
CA ASP A 50 5.94 8.35 20.32
C ASP A 50 5.08 7.78 19.18
N SER A 51 4.91 8.51 18.07
CA SER A 51 3.97 8.13 17.00
C SER A 51 4.50 8.47 15.61
N GLN A 52 4.00 7.71 14.64
CA GLN A 52 4.09 8.05 13.23
C GLN A 52 2.71 8.43 12.72
N TYR A 53 2.68 9.50 11.95
CA TYR A 53 1.48 10.04 11.39
C TYR A 53 1.58 10.06 9.89
N ILE A 54 0.54 9.59 9.21
CA ILE A 54 0.41 9.70 7.75
C ILE A 54 -0.89 10.41 7.45
N ALA A 55 -0.83 11.54 6.75
CA ALA A 55 -1.99 12.33 6.37
C ALA A 55 -1.93 12.74 4.89
N SER A 56 -3.10 12.92 4.30
CA SER A 56 -3.26 13.50 2.97
C SER A 56 -3.48 15.00 3.06
N VAL A 57 -2.79 15.77 2.23
CA VAL A 57 -2.94 17.23 2.13
C VAL A 57 -3.16 17.67 0.68
N PRO A 58 -3.96 18.72 0.44
CA PRO A 58 -4.20 19.22 -0.91
C PRO A 58 -3.07 20.11 -1.46
N SER A 59 -2.14 20.56 -0.59
CA SER A 59 -1.01 21.42 -0.96
C SER A 59 0.19 21.14 -0.05
N LEU A 60 1.40 21.22 -0.59
CA LEU A 60 2.64 21.24 0.19
C LEU A 60 3.05 22.66 0.60
N ALA A 61 2.46 23.69 -0.01
CA ALA A 61 2.83 25.10 0.21
C ALA A 61 1.97 25.78 1.28
N ASP A 62 0.70 25.39 1.39
CA ASP A 62 -0.30 26.08 2.20
C ASP A 62 -1.11 25.12 3.08
N GLY A 63 -1.60 25.63 4.22
CA GLY A 63 -2.49 24.93 5.13
C GLY A 63 -1.90 24.65 6.51
N SER A 64 -2.62 23.91 7.33
CA SER A 64 -2.15 23.43 8.63
C SER A 64 -2.30 21.91 8.73
N LEU A 65 -1.28 21.24 9.25
CA LEU A 65 -1.26 19.80 9.47
C LEU A 65 -1.77 19.49 10.87
N THR A 66 -2.95 18.88 10.96
CA THR A 66 -3.42 18.28 12.21
C THR A 66 -3.48 16.78 12.02
N PHE A 67 -2.55 16.04 12.61
CA PHE A 67 -2.48 14.59 12.40
C PHE A 67 -3.51 13.80 13.19
N LYS A 68 -3.83 14.27 14.41
CA LYS A 68 -4.77 13.58 15.30
C LYS A 68 -6.16 13.53 14.68
N GLY A 69 -6.66 12.32 14.43
CA GLY A 69 -7.98 12.07 13.84
C GLY A 69 -8.12 12.35 12.34
N ASN A 70 -7.06 12.78 11.64
CA ASN A 70 -7.11 13.10 10.20
C ASN A 70 -6.16 12.24 9.34
N GLY A 71 -5.81 11.04 9.83
CA GLY A 71 -4.86 10.20 9.14
C GLY A 71 -4.64 8.86 9.84
N ILE A 72 -3.55 8.19 9.45
CA ILE A 72 -3.10 6.98 10.13
C ILE A 72 -2.22 7.38 11.31
N GLU A 73 -2.62 6.95 12.50
CA GLU A 73 -1.81 7.03 13.71
C GLU A 73 -1.25 5.64 13.97
N ALA A 74 0.05 5.45 13.69
CA ALA A 74 0.71 4.17 13.87
C ALA A 74 1.96 4.30 14.71
N GLN A 75 2.22 3.31 15.55
CA GLN A 75 3.46 3.20 16.30
C GLN A 75 4.32 2.12 15.64
N GLY A 76 5.07 2.46 14.61
CA GLY A 76 5.98 1.47 14.01
C GLY A 76 6.73 1.98 12.81
N SER A 77 7.89 1.38 12.54
CA SER A 77 9.01 2.03 11.88
C SER A 77 9.00 2.01 10.34
N ARG A 78 8.01 1.35 9.71
CA ARG A 78 8.02 1.05 8.27
C ARG A 78 6.63 1.15 7.66
N TYR A 79 6.54 1.90 6.56
CA TYR A 79 5.38 1.91 5.69
C TYR A 79 5.78 1.67 4.23
N PHE A 80 4.82 1.23 3.43
CA PHE A 80 4.97 1.03 1.99
C PHE A 80 3.69 1.40 1.26
N TRP A 81 3.84 1.93 0.06
CA TRP A 81 2.76 2.44 -0.77
C TRP A 81 2.70 1.70 -2.09
N HIS A 82 1.52 1.23 -2.45
CA HIS A 82 1.30 0.56 -3.73
C HIS A 82 -0.18 0.66 -4.16
N LYS A 83 -0.42 1.19 -5.37
CA LYS A 83 -1.75 1.27 -6.01
C LYS A 83 -2.90 1.79 -5.14
N GLY A 84 -2.67 2.87 -4.40
CA GLY A 84 -3.69 3.48 -3.53
C GLY A 84 -3.86 2.77 -2.18
N TYR A 85 -3.01 1.80 -1.86
CA TYR A 85 -2.94 1.17 -0.55
C TYR A 85 -1.69 1.61 0.21
N VAL A 86 -1.85 1.72 1.52
CA VAL A 86 -0.79 1.99 2.48
C VAL A 86 -0.66 0.78 3.40
N TYR A 87 0.55 0.25 3.50
CA TYR A 87 0.85 -0.88 4.37
C TYR A 87 1.76 -0.42 5.49
N ILE A 88 1.39 -0.68 6.74
CA ILE A 88 2.14 -0.20 7.91
C ILE A 88 2.38 -1.34 8.87
N MET A 89 3.60 -1.43 9.37
CA MET A 89 3.89 -2.27 10.53
C MET A 89 3.68 -1.46 11.81
N ASN A 90 2.80 -1.95 12.69
CA ASN A 90 2.59 -1.44 14.04
C ASN A 90 3.25 -2.42 15.03
N LEU A 91 4.38 -2.00 15.60
CA LEU A 91 5.25 -2.84 16.43
C LEU A 91 4.61 -3.20 17.78
N PRO A 92 4.07 -2.23 18.56
CA PRO A 92 3.40 -2.53 19.83
C PRO A 92 2.20 -3.45 19.67
N GLU A 93 1.42 -3.29 18.59
CA GLU A 93 0.25 -4.14 18.35
C GLU A 93 0.58 -5.48 17.70
N LYS A 94 1.82 -5.69 17.25
CA LYS A 94 2.25 -6.85 16.45
C LYS A 94 1.35 -7.07 15.22
N LYS A 95 1.07 -5.98 14.50
CA LYS A 95 0.21 -6.01 13.31
C LYS A 95 0.93 -5.45 12.10
N PHE A 96 0.79 -6.13 10.98
CA PHE A 96 1.00 -5.55 9.66
C PHE A 96 -0.37 -5.19 9.09
N ILE A 97 -0.62 -3.91 8.80
CA ILE A 97 -1.96 -3.36 8.56
C ILE A 97 -2.04 -2.84 7.13
N GLN A 98 -3.15 -3.12 6.44
CA GLN A 98 -3.49 -2.53 5.15
C GLN A 98 -4.53 -1.43 5.33
N TYR A 99 -4.24 -0.28 4.73
CA TYR A 99 -5.17 0.84 4.59
C TYR A 99 -5.40 1.13 3.11
N GLN A 100 -6.59 1.62 2.78
CA GLN A 100 -6.93 2.22 1.50
C GLN A 100 -6.86 3.74 1.64
N LEU A 101 -6.13 4.39 0.73
CA LEU A 101 -6.17 5.83 0.52
C LEU A 101 -7.20 6.12 -0.58
N ASN A 102 -8.29 6.78 -0.21
CA ASN A 102 -9.33 7.17 -1.16
C ASN A 102 -8.90 8.41 -1.95
N ALA A 103 -9.58 8.66 -3.07
CA ALA A 103 -9.30 9.80 -3.94
C ALA A 103 -9.48 11.17 -3.25
N ASP A 104 -10.34 11.24 -2.23
CA ASP A 104 -10.56 12.43 -1.39
C ASP A 104 -9.51 12.60 -0.28
N GLY A 105 -8.49 11.73 -0.24
CA GLY A 105 -7.43 11.73 0.75
C GLY A 105 -7.80 11.07 2.07
N THR A 106 -9.04 10.58 2.24
CA THR A 106 -9.43 9.83 3.44
C THR A 106 -8.74 8.46 3.45
N VAL A 107 -8.47 7.97 4.66
CA VAL A 107 -7.82 6.68 4.86
C VAL A 107 -8.73 5.73 5.62
N LYS A 108 -8.86 4.50 5.13
CA LYS A 108 -9.67 3.44 5.74
C LYS A 108 -8.84 2.19 5.97
N GLN A 109 -8.84 1.65 7.18
CA GLN A 109 -8.25 0.33 7.44
C GLN A 109 -9.10 -0.77 6.78
N LEU A 110 -8.46 -1.66 6.02
CA LEU A 110 -9.12 -2.80 5.38
C LEU A 110 -8.91 -4.11 6.14
N GLY A 111 -7.71 -4.31 6.69
CA GLY A 111 -7.37 -5.56 7.37
C GLY A 111 -6.00 -5.50 8.03
N TYR A 112 -5.68 -6.54 8.80
CA TYR A 112 -4.37 -6.72 9.41
C TYR A 112 -3.95 -8.19 9.42
N LEU A 113 -2.64 -8.42 9.46
CA LEU A 113 -1.99 -9.69 9.71
C LEU A 113 -1.21 -9.60 11.01
N LEU A 114 -1.22 -10.67 11.82
CA LEU A 114 -0.39 -10.74 13.01
C LEU A 114 1.07 -10.95 12.62
N THR A 115 1.96 -10.23 13.29
CA THR A 115 3.42 -10.43 13.21
C THR A 115 3.81 -11.31 14.40
N ASP A 116 3.58 -12.60 14.25
CA ASP A 116 3.79 -13.68 15.24
C ASP A 116 4.66 -14.82 14.66
N GLY A 117 5.50 -14.51 13.67
CA GLY A 117 6.30 -15.47 12.91
C GLY A 117 5.60 -16.02 11.67
N ILE A 118 4.30 -15.72 11.45
CA ILE A 118 3.65 -15.93 10.15
C ILE A 118 4.10 -14.85 9.15
N VAL A 119 4.04 -13.60 9.59
CA VAL A 119 4.73 -12.44 9.00
C VAL A 119 5.89 -12.10 9.94
N PRO A 120 7.08 -11.70 9.44
CA PRO A 120 8.21 -11.39 10.31
C PRO A 120 7.84 -10.41 11.44
N ASN A 121 8.25 -10.74 12.66
CA ASN A 121 8.00 -9.94 13.87
C ASN A 121 8.63 -8.55 13.81
N TYR A 122 9.67 -8.38 13.00
CA TYR A 122 10.29 -7.10 12.68
C TYR A 122 10.52 -6.98 11.18
N ILE A 123 9.56 -6.38 10.47
CA ILE A 123 9.65 -6.19 9.02
C ILE A 123 10.72 -5.14 8.70
N GLN A 124 11.76 -5.56 7.99
CA GLN A 124 12.86 -4.71 7.54
C GLN A 124 12.63 -4.21 6.11
N SER A 125 11.96 -5.02 5.29
CA SER A 125 11.73 -4.76 3.87
C SER A 125 10.30 -5.09 3.48
N ILE A 126 9.65 -4.19 2.73
CA ILE A 126 8.32 -4.36 2.14
C ILE A 126 8.43 -3.96 0.68
N ASN A 127 8.04 -4.85 -0.22
CA ASN A 127 8.24 -4.71 -1.66
C ASN A 127 6.99 -5.19 -2.39
N ALA A 128 6.51 -4.46 -3.41
CA ALA A 128 5.57 -5.00 -4.37
C ALA A 128 6.36 -5.87 -5.36
N VAL A 129 5.96 -7.13 -5.53
CA VAL A 129 6.56 -8.00 -6.55
C VAL A 129 5.76 -8.00 -7.85
N ASP A 130 4.46 -7.73 -7.74
CA ASP A 130 3.54 -7.44 -8.81
C ASP A 130 2.39 -6.58 -8.27
N ASP A 131 1.35 -6.38 -9.10
CA ASP A 131 0.18 -5.56 -8.79
C ASP A 131 -0.67 -6.07 -7.62
N ASN A 132 -0.59 -7.36 -7.33
CA ASN A 132 -1.48 -8.08 -6.41
C ASN A 132 -0.71 -8.77 -5.26
N THR A 133 0.61 -8.63 -5.22
CA THR A 133 1.45 -9.35 -4.27
C THR A 133 2.50 -8.46 -3.65
N LEU A 134 2.53 -8.44 -2.31
CA LEU A 134 3.65 -7.94 -1.53
C LEU A 134 4.58 -9.08 -1.14
N MET A 135 5.86 -8.76 -1.05
CA MET A 135 6.88 -9.58 -0.42
C MET A 135 7.53 -8.80 0.72
N VAL A 136 7.45 -9.38 1.92
CA VAL A 136 8.01 -8.80 3.13
C VAL A 136 9.16 -9.66 3.64
N PHE A 137 10.19 -9.01 4.17
CA PHE A 137 11.34 -9.65 4.79
C PHE A 137 11.64 -9.02 6.14
N GLY A 138 12.10 -9.82 7.09
CA GLY A 138 12.43 -9.34 8.42
C GLY A 138 12.90 -10.42 9.37
N ALA A 139 13.11 -10.04 10.63
CA ALA A 139 13.44 -10.97 11.69
C ALA A 139 12.17 -11.56 12.31
N ASN A 140 12.22 -12.83 12.71
CA ASN A 140 11.10 -13.55 13.31
C ASN A 140 11.02 -13.42 14.83
N ASP A 141 12.09 -12.99 15.53
CA ASP A 141 12.01 -12.78 16.99
C ASP A 141 12.44 -11.38 17.43
N SER A 142 13.63 -10.90 17.05
CA SER A 142 14.18 -9.68 17.67
C SER A 142 15.12 -8.85 16.80
N GLY A 143 14.72 -8.59 15.54
CA GLY A 143 15.49 -7.72 14.63
C GLY A 143 16.81 -8.33 14.13
N ASP A 144 17.20 -9.47 14.69
CA ASP A 144 18.38 -10.26 14.36
C ASP A 144 18.03 -11.74 14.52
N ASP A 145 18.30 -12.50 13.48
CA ASP A 145 17.99 -13.93 13.38
C ASP A 145 19.27 -14.74 13.03
N ASN A 146 20.48 -14.20 13.31
CA ASN A 146 21.78 -14.88 13.20
C ASN A 146 22.00 -15.59 11.84
N GLY A 147 21.88 -14.85 10.74
CA GLY A 147 22.03 -15.42 9.39
C GLY A 147 20.74 -15.99 8.82
N ARG A 148 19.59 -15.78 9.47
CA ARG A 148 18.28 -16.15 8.95
C ARG A 148 17.43 -14.91 8.77
N VAL A 149 16.53 -14.94 7.79
CA VAL A 149 15.54 -13.88 7.56
C VAL A 149 14.21 -14.53 7.24
N GLY A 150 13.18 -14.22 8.00
CA GLY A 150 11.81 -14.59 7.67
C GLY A 150 11.32 -13.82 6.45
N TRP A 151 10.56 -14.49 5.58
CA TRP A 151 9.87 -13.84 4.48
C TRP A 151 8.42 -14.33 4.37
N ALA A 152 7.55 -13.45 3.87
CA ALA A 152 6.18 -13.80 3.53
C ALA A 152 5.75 -13.12 2.21
N ARG A 153 5.02 -13.86 1.38
CA ARG A 153 4.24 -13.32 0.27
C ARG A 153 2.82 -13.07 0.74
N ILE A 154 2.30 -11.90 0.44
CA ILE A 154 0.99 -11.45 0.90
C ILE A 154 0.20 -11.01 -0.32
N SER A 155 -0.97 -11.62 -0.51
CA SER A 155 -1.95 -11.18 -1.51
C SER A 155 -2.53 -9.84 -1.07
N THR A 156 -2.56 -8.84 -1.94
CA THR A 156 -3.06 -7.49 -1.61
C THR A 156 -4.58 -7.37 -1.70
N SER A 157 -5.25 -8.26 -2.44
CA SER A 157 -6.69 -8.19 -2.67
C SER A 157 -7.51 -8.61 -1.46
N ASP A 158 -7.03 -9.61 -0.72
CA ASP A 158 -7.68 -10.18 0.48
C ASP A 158 -6.77 -10.18 1.72
N PHE A 159 -5.59 -9.55 1.59
CA PHE A 159 -4.62 -9.33 2.66
C PHE A 159 -4.27 -10.58 3.48
N ARG A 160 -4.01 -11.69 2.79
CA ARG A 160 -3.61 -12.97 3.38
C ARG A 160 -2.19 -13.37 3.00
N VAL A 161 -1.53 -14.11 3.88
CA VAL A 161 -0.25 -14.77 3.57
C VAL A 161 -0.52 -15.94 2.62
N VAL A 162 0.10 -15.89 1.44
CA VAL A 162 -0.02 -16.94 0.41
C VAL A 162 1.16 -17.91 0.42
N ALA A 163 2.33 -17.44 0.87
CA ALA A 163 3.51 -18.27 1.10
C ALA A 163 4.40 -17.61 2.15
N LYS A 164 5.22 -18.41 2.83
CA LYS A 164 6.21 -17.92 3.79
C LYS A 164 7.39 -18.88 3.90
N GLY A 165 8.49 -18.38 4.44
CA GLY A 165 9.65 -19.20 4.70
C GLY A 165 10.75 -18.45 5.42
N VAL A 166 11.94 -19.06 5.38
CA VAL A 166 13.16 -18.49 5.95
C VAL A 166 14.23 -18.55 4.87
N LEU A 167 14.89 -17.42 4.64
CA LEU A 167 16.06 -17.27 3.79
C LEU A 167 17.31 -17.37 4.68
N GLN A 168 18.32 -18.10 4.21
CA GLN A 168 19.66 -18.00 4.78
C GLN A 168 20.37 -16.79 4.19
N VAL A 169 20.84 -15.89 5.06
CA VAL A 169 21.63 -14.71 4.69
C VAL A 169 23.05 -14.86 5.22
N PRO A 170 24.03 -14.17 4.63
CA PRO A 170 25.41 -14.25 5.08
C PRO A 170 25.55 -13.99 6.59
N SER A 171 26.30 -14.86 7.26
CA SER A 171 26.68 -14.70 8.66
C SER A 171 28.15 -15.09 8.84
N ASN A 172 28.78 -14.53 9.87
CA ASN A 172 30.16 -14.85 10.21
C ASN A 172 30.26 -15.26 11.67
N SER A 173 30.39 -16.58 11.91
CA SER A 173 30.50 -17.11 13.28
C SER A 173 31.76 -16.66 14.02
N SER A 174 32.83 -16.25 13.31
CA SER A 174 34.03 -15.70 13.93
C SER A 174 33.90 -14.20 14.25
N ARG A 175 32.85 -13.53 13.75
CA ARG A 175 32.52 -12.12 14.05
C ARG A 175 31.03 -12.03 14.40
N PRO A 176 30.59 -12.54 15.57
CA PRO A 176 29.18 -12.58 15.94
C PRO A 176 28.52 -11.20 16.05
N GLY A 177 29.30 -10.12 16.26
CA GLY A 177 28.81 -8.75 16.19
C GLY A 177 28.52 -8.24 14.78
N LEU A 178 29.06 -8.88 13.73
CA LEU A 178 28.86 -8.51 12.33
C LEU A 178 27.61 -9.20 11.78
N LYS A 179 26.54 -8.43 11.59
CA LYS A 179 25.21 -8.94 11.24
C LYS A 179 24.76 -8.42 9.89
N PHE A 180 24.15 -9.30 9.08
CA PHE A 180 23.52 -8.90 7.83
C PHE A 180 22.07 -8.48 8.06
N PHE A 181 21.73 -7.29 7.60
CA PHE A 181 20.37 -6.75 7.62
C PHE A 181 19.85 -6.66 6.19
N VAL A 182 18.63 -7.14 5.96
CA VAL A 182 18.01 -7.02 4.64
C VAL A 182 17.54 -5.59 4.38
N GLY A 183 17.86 -5.10 3.20
CA GLY A 183 17.47 -3.79 2.71
C GLY A 183 16.24 -3.86 1.81
N LYS A 184 16.06 -2.82 1.00
CA LYS A 184 15.00 -2.81 -0.03
C LYS A 184 15.26 -3.88 -1.08
N GLY A 185 14.18 -4.51 -1.53
CA GLY A 185 14.17 -5.39 -2.68
C GLY A 185 13.49 -4.73 -3.87
N PHE A 186 13.84 -5.19 -5.07
CA PHE A 186 13.25 -4.73 -6.32
C PHE A 186 12.85 -5.95 -7.14
N ALA A 187 11.58 -5.98 -7.56
CA ALA A 187 11.08 -6.94 -8.51
C ALA A 187 11.01 -6.29 -9.89
N ASP A 188 11.60 -6.94 -10.89
CA ASP A 188 11.46 -6.52 -12.29
C ASP A 188 11.69 -7.72 -13.21
N ASN A 189 10.91 -7.81 -14.31
CA ASN A 189 11.05 -8.85 -15.32
C ASN A 189 11.10 -10.29 -14.75
N GLY A 190 10.24 -10.59 -13.77
CA GLY A 190 10.20 -11.88 -13.09
C GLY A 190 11.44 -12.19 -12.25
N LYS A 191 12.26 -11.19 -11.92
CA LYS A 191 13.44 -11.33 -11.05
C LYS A 191 13.24 -10.49 -9.81
N PHE A 192 13.66 -11.02 -8.67
CA PHE A 192 13.73 -10.28 -7.42
C PHE A 192 15.20 -10.09 -7.02
N ILE A 193 15.59 -8.84 -6.77
CA ILE A 193 16.91 -8.48 -6.27
C ILE A 193 16.74 -7.92 -4.88
N LEU A 194 17.30 -8.60 -3.88
CA LEU A 194 17.29 -8.16 -2.48
C LEU A 194 18.61 -7.49 -2.14
N GLY A 195 18.56 -6.23 -1.72
CA GLY A 195 19.71 -5.55 -1.13
C GLY A 195 19.88 -5.92 0.35
N GLY A 196 21.04 -5.58 0.91
CA GLY A 196 21.29 -5.65 2.33
C GLY A 196 22.62 -5.00 2.69
N TYR A 197 22.89 -4.93 3.99
CA TYR A 197 24.12 -4.35 4.52
C TYR A 197 24.59 -5.12 5.73
N PHE A 198 25.88 -5.04 6.02
CA PHE A 198 26.43 -5.54 7.26
C PHE A 198 26.61 -4.39 8.25
N TYR A 199 26.16 -4.62 9.49
CA TYR A 199 26.37 -3.71 10.61
C TYR A 199 27.07 -4.47 11.72
N ASP A 200 28.17 -3.90 12.20
CA ASP A 200 28.98 -4.44 13.28
C ASP A 200 28.55 -3.77 14.58
N SER A 201 27.91 -4.53 15.48
CA SER A 201 27.43 -4.03 16.76
C SER A 201 28.54 -3.70 17.74
N ASP A 202 29.71 -4.33 17.60
CA ASP A 202 30.83 -4.20 18.52
C ASP A 202 31.53 -2.85 18.27
N THR A 203 31.68 -2.49 16.99
CA THR A 203 32.27 -1.21 16.56
C THR A 203 31.23 -0.12 16.29
N LYS A 204 29.93 -0.47 16.29
CA LYS A 204 28.80 0.42 15.96
C LYS A 204 28.94 1.07 14.58
N SER A 205 29.36 0.29 13.59
CA SER A 205 29.67 0.79 12.25
C SER A 205 29.14 -0.11 11.14
N TYR A 206 28.93 0.47 9.95
CA TYR A 206 28.63 -0.31 8.75
C TYR A 206 29.91 -0.91 8.20
N ASP A 207 29.89 -2.20 7.86
CA ASP A 207 31.03 -2.87 7.24
C ASP A 207 30.95 -2.70 5.71
N ALA A 208 31.87 -1.90 5.17
CA ALA A 208 31.92 -1.57 3.75
C ALA A 208 32.31 -2.75 2.86
N ALA A 209 32.93 -3.82 3.40
CA ALA A 209 33.21 -5.02 2.61
C ALA A 209 31.94 -5.81 2.26
N GLY A 210 30.84 -5.53 2.98
CA GLY A 210 29.52 -6.11 2.78
C GLY A 210 28.71 -5.60 1.58
N VAL A 211 29.10 -4.46 0.99
CA VAL A 211 28.40 -3.80 -0.14
C VAL A 211 29.15 -4.04 -1.46
N LYS A 212 29.85 -5.17 -1.58
CA LYS A 212 30.48 -5.58 -2.86
C LYS A 212 29.47 -6.43 -3.64
N ARG A 213 29.24 -6.06 -4.91
CA ARG A 213 28.34 -6.76 -5.82
C ARG A 213 28.61 -8.27 -5.80
N GLY A 214 27.57 -9.05 -5.49
CA GLY A 214 27.38 -10.38 -6.09
C GLY A 214 28.35 -11.49 -5.69
N GLU A 215 29.21 -11.33 -4.70
CA GLU A 215 30.01 -12.45 -4.21
C GLU A 215 29.28 -13.18 -3.08
N HIS A 216 28.49 -14.16 -3.52
CA HIS A 216 27.98 -15.30 -2.76
C HIS A 216 26.79 -15.06 -1.81
N LEU A 217 25.65 -14.61 -2.35
CA LEU A 217 24.45 -15.41 -2.10
C LEU A 217 24.67 -16.70 -2.89
N THR A 218 25.03 -17.79 -2.20
CA THR A 218 25.24 -19.10 -2.82
C THR A 218 23.99 -19.51 -3.60
N GLY A 219 24.13 -20.38 -4.60
CA GLY A 219 23.03 -20.76 -5.51
C GLY A 219 21.71 -21.14 -4.83
N CYS A 220 21.76 -21.69 -3.60
CA CYS A 220 20.58 -21.97 -2.80
C CYS A 220 19.82 -20.70 -2.33
N ALA A 221 20.51 -19.64 -1.90
CA ALA A 221 19.84 -18.42 -1.42
C ALA A 221 19.20 -17.64 -2.56
N LEU A 222 19.85 -17.57 -3.73
CA LEU A 222 19.27 -16.96 -4.94
C LEU A 222 18.09 -17.78 -5.48
N GLN A 223 18.18 -19.11 -5.44
CA GLN A 223 17.06 -19.97 -5.84
C GLN A 223 15.89 -19.83 -4.87
N GLN A 224 16.13 -19.80 -3.55
CA GLN A 224 15.10 -19.56 -2.54
C GLN A 224 14.40 -18.20 -2.73
N VAL A 225 15.14 -17.15 -3.10
CA VAL A 225 14.55 -15.84 -3.42
C VAL A 225 13.71 -15.88 -4.69
N ARG A 226 14.15 -16.63 -5.71
CA ARG A 226 13.36 -16.84 -6.95
C ARG A 226 12.11 -17.67 -6.70
N ASP A 227 12.22 -18.77 -5.98
CA ASP A 227 11.10 -19.63 -5.58
C ASP A 227 10.13 -18.90 -4.66
N ALA A 228 10.63 -17.95 -3.86
CA ALA A 228 9.79 -17.09 -3.04
C ALA A 228 9.17 -15.91 -3.82
N ALA A 229 9.62 -15.62 -5.05
CA ALA A 229 9.03 -14.58 -5.90
C ALA A 229 7.99 -15.13 -6.89
N HIS A 230 8.08 -16.41 -7.27
CA HIS A 230 7.16 -17.10 -8.19
C HIS A 230 6.13 -17.93 -7.46
#